data_AF-A0A7X7XFF6-F1
#
_entry.id   AF-A0A7X7XFF6-F1
#
_cell.length_a   1.000
_cell.length_b   1.000
_cell.length_c   1.000
_cell.angle_alpha   90.00
_cell.angle_beta   90.00
_cell.angle_gamma   90.00
#
_symmetry.space_group_name_H-M   'P 1'
#
loop_
_entity.id
_entity.type
_entity.pdbx_description
1 polymer ?
#
loop_
_entity_poly.entity_id
_entity_poly.type
_entity_poly.pdbx_seq_one_letter_code
_entity_poly.pdbx_strand_id
1 'polypeptide(L)'
;MTHPCPWCLESLNRAERKGAECPRCGRPLGDGNGGAMRQLDVRYDAVVAEQGRRFLRLMQVGTPVAALVSLLAPLAHWGGLVLISVPLLAVVHMLVLRLYLVYESRPLMGRRRRFFHRWLTRLALLWIGLPGYAFTAIPVAGALAGATVFAGLTAGVHYYTLWSLGREKDRQPLTGWEMFLLVTLVLGTVAVLAALAVLTLAVGFTLTKLYAWLAR
;
A
#
# COMPACT_ATOMS: atom_id res chain seq x y z
N MET A 1 12.45 2.70 25.33
CA MET A 1 12.36 1.79 24.15
C MET A 1 13.37 0.67 24.33
N THR A 2 12.87 -0.53 24.64
CA THR A 2 13.65 -1.77 24.65
C THR A 2 13.98 -2.15 23.21
N HIS A 3 15.24 -2.49 22.94
CA HIS A 3 15.64 -3.01 21.63
C HIS A 3 15.70 -4.53 21.75
N PRO A 4 14.84 -5.27 21.03
CA PRO A 4 14.87 -6.72 21.06
C PRO A 4 16.13 -7.24 20.35
N CYS A 5 16.65 -8.37 20.84
CA CYS A 5 17.70 -9.13 20.18
C CYS A 5 17.23 -9.53 18.76
N PRO A 6 18.08 -9.42 17.72
CA PRO A 6 17.73 -9.81 16.35
C PRO A 6 17.34 -11.28 16.19
N TRP A 7 17.82 -12.14 17.09
CA TRP A 7 17.69 -13.59 17.01
C TRP A 7 16.57 -14.15 17.88
N CYS A 8 16.63 -13.94 19.19
CA CYS A 8 15.66 -14.49 20.16
C CYS A 8 14.53 -13.53 20.52
N LEU A 9 14.55 -12.29 20.02
CA LEU A 9 13.56 -11.25 20.28
C LEU A 9 13.43 -10.77 21.75
N GLU A 10 14.22 -11.31 22.67
CA GLU A 10 14.27 -10.84 24.05
C GLU A 10 14.80 -9.41 24.15
N SER A 11 14.28 -8.63 25.09
CA SER A 11 14.67 -7.23 25.27
C SER A 11 16.09 -7.09 25.80
N LEU A 12 16.92 -6.29 25.12
CA LEU A 12 18.28 -5.96 25.58
C LEU A 12 18.31 -4.59 26.27
N ASN A 13 19.03 -4.53 27.39
CA ASN A 13 19.34 -3.29 28.07
C ASN A 13 20.38 -2.45 27.25
N ARG A 14 20.74 -1.25 27.71
CA ARG A 14 21.67 -0.38 26.94
C ARG A 14 23.10 -0.91 26.90
N ALA A 15 23.57 -1.60 27.93
CA ALA A 15 24.93 -2.14 28.00
C ALA A 15 25.07 -3.39 27.12
N GLU A 16 24.12 -4.31 27.21
CA GLU A 16 24.07 -5.56 26.43
C GLU A 16 24.04 -5.30 24.93
N ARG A 17 23.43 -4.19 24.49
CA ARG A 17 23.41 -3.78 23.07
C ARG A 17 24.78 -3.52 22.47
N LYS A 18 25.77 -3.15 23.29
CA LYS A 18 27.14 -2.89 22.85
C LYS A 18 28.03 -4.13 22.95
N GLY A 19 27.51 -5.21 23.53
CA GLY A 19 28.23 -6.48 23.61
C GLY A 19 28.40 -7.12 22.24
N ALA A 20 29.41 -7.98 22.11
CA ALA A 20 29.63 -8.76 20.89
C ALA A 20 28.50 -9.78 20.66
N GLU A 21 27.95 -10.34 21.73
CA GLU A 21 26.96 -11.42 21.71
C GLU A 21 25.78 -11.15 22.64
N CYS A 22 24.65 -11.79 22.35
CA CYS A 22 23.47 -11.74 23.19
C CYS A 22 23.67 -12.64 24.43
N PRO A 23 23.46 -12.14 25.67
CA PRO A 23 23.65 -12.93 26.89
C PRO A 23 22.61 -14.06 27.07
N ARG A 24 21.59 -14.11 26.21
CA ARG A 24 20.46 -15.04 26.32
C ARG A 24 20.55 -16.19 25.32
N CYS A 25 20.89 -15.88 24.07
CA CYS A 25 20.98 -16.89 23.01
C CYS A 25 22.41 -17.11 22.47
N GLY A 26 23.41 -16.39 22.99
CA GLY A 26 24.83 -16.53 22.61
C GLY A 26 25.15 -16.12 21.17
N ARG A 27 24.20 -15.53 20.43
CA ARG A 27 24.41 -15.17 19.03
C ARG A 27 25.02 -13.77 18.88
N PRO A 28 25.81 -13.54 17.81
CA PRO A 28 26.47 -12.26 17.60
C PRO A 28 25.46 -11.13 17.36
N LEU A 29 25.73 -9.98 17.97
CA LEU A 29 24.96 -8.75 17.80
C LEU A 29 25.58 -7.80 16.76
N GLY A 30 26.83 -8.05 16.36
CA GLY A 30 27.48 -7.38 15.24
C GLY A 30 27.23 -8.09 13.91
N ASP A 31 27.28 -7.34 12.82
CA ASP A 31 27.15 -7.84 11.45
C ASP A 31 28.48 -8.27 10.80
N GLY A 32 29.59 -8.27 11.56
CA GLY A 32 30.94 -8.55 11.08
C GLY A 32 31.67 -7.37 10.44
N ASN A 33 30.97 -6.28 10.08
CA ASN A 33 31.51 -5.09 9.44
C ASN A 33 31.53 -3.87 10.38
N GLY A 34 31.46 -4.10 11.70
CA GLY A 34 31.37 -3.05 12.71
C GLY A 34 29.99 -2.40 12.86
N GLY A 35 28.97 -2.90 12.14
CA GLY A 35 27.59 -2.48 12.25
C GLY A 35 26.79 -3.35 13.24
N ALA A 36 25.68 -2.81 13.74
CA ALA A 36 24.74 -3.58 14.54
C ALA A 36 23.85 -4.46 13.65
N MET A 37 23.69 -5.73 14.04
CA MET A 37 22.79 -6.68 13.40
C MET A 37 21.34 -6.25 13.65
N ARG A 38 20.49 -6.24 12.61
CA ARG A 38 19.05 -5.96 12.73
C ARG A 38 18.25 -7.24 12.54
N GLN A 39 17.00 -7.25 13.03
CA GLN A 39 16.07 -8.36 12.79
C GLN A 39 15.88 -8.64 11.29
N LEU A 40 15.90 -7.61 10.46
CA LEU A 40 15.82 -7.76 9.00
C LEU A 40 16.98 -8.60 8.46
N ASP A 41 18.20 -8.39 8.97
CA ASP A 41 19.40 -9.05 8.45
C ASP A 41 19.35 -10.56 8.72
N VAL A 42 18.78 -10.97 9.86
CA VAL A 42 18.59 -12.38 10.26
C VAL A 42 17.39 -13.03 9.56
N ARG A 43 16.27 -12.32 9.43
CA ARG A 43 14.99 -12.88 8.97
C ARG A 43 14.70 -12.66 7.49
N TYR A 44 15.61 -12.02 6.75
CA TYR A 44 15.39 -11.57 5.37
C TYR A 44 14.82 -12.67 4.47
N ASP A 45 15.52 -13.80 4.36
CA ASP A 45 15.16 -14.87 3.42
C ASP A 45 13.80 -15.49 3.77
N ALA A 46 13.55 -15.71 5.06
CA ALA A 46 12.27 -16.22 5.54
C ALA A 46 11.12 -15.26 5.22
N VAL A 47 11.33 -13.95 5.38
CA VAL A 47 10.32 -12.92 5.09
C VAL A 47 10.08 -12.82 3.58
N VAL A 48 11.12 -12.87 2.75
CA VAL A 48 11.00 -12.85 1.29
C VAL A 48 10.23 -14.07 0.78
N ALA A 49 10.56 -15.27 1.28
CA ALA A 49 9.85 -16.50 0.92
C ALA A 49 8.37 -16.45 1.32
N GLU A 50 8.08 -15.96 2.54
CA GLU A 50 6.70 -15.83 3.02
C GLU A 50 5.92 -14.76 2.25
N GLN A 51 6.54 -13.63 1.89
CA GLN A 51 5.96 -12.63 0.99
C GLN A 51 5.56 -13.25 -0.35
N GLY A 52 6.43 -14.07 -0.94
CA GLY A 52 6.14 -14.77 -2.20
C GLY A 52 4.95 -15.73 -2.08
N ARG A 53 4.89 -16.53 -1.01
CA ARG A 53 3.76 -17.44 -0.76
C ARG A 53 2.44 -16.71 -0.60
N ARG A 54 2.41 -15.62 0.19
CA ARG A 54 1.21 -14.80 0.39
C ARG A 54 0.77 -14.12 -0.90
N PHE A 55 1.72 -13.61 -1.69
CA PHE A 55 1.43 -13.01 -2.98
C PHE A 55 0.76 -14.01 -3.93
N LEU A 56 1.33 -15.20 -4.10
CA LEU A 56 0.75 -16.22 -4.98
C LEU A 56 -0.65 -16.64 -4.53
N ARG A 57 -0.84 -16.87 -3.23
CA ARG A 57 -2.17 -17.21 -2.68
C ARG A 57 -3.19 -16.09 -2.91
N LEU A 58 -2.77 -14.85 -2.69
CA LEU A 58 -3.62 -13.68 -2.89
C LEU A 58 -3.97 -13.48 -4.36
N MET A 59 -3.05 -13.74 -5.29
CA MET A 59 -3.34 -13.68 -6.73
C MET A 59 -4.29 -14.79 -7.17
N GLN A 60 -4.07 -16.03 -6.69
CA GLN A 60 -4.90 -17.19 -7.03
C GLN A 60 -6.37 -17.01 -6.62
N VAL A 61 -6.63 -16.38 -5.47
CA VAL A 61 -7.99 -16.20 -4.95
C VAL A 61 -8.53 -14.81 -5.23
N GLY A 62 -7.72 -13.78 -5.00
CA GLY A 62 -8.16 -12.39 -5.08
C GLY A 62 -8.45 -11.92 -6.49
N THR A 63 -7.68 -12.35 -7.50
CA THR A 63 -7.92 -11.98 -8.90
C THR A 63 -9.26 -12.52 -9.43
N PRO A 64 -9.61 -13.82 -9.29
CA PRO A 64 -10.91 -14.29 -9.73
C PRO A 64 -12.06 -13.70 -8.91
N VAL A 65 -11.88 -13.46 -7.59
CA VAL A 65 -12.87 -12.76 -6.78
C VAL A 65 -13.09 -11.34 -7.29
N ALA A 66 -12.03 -10.59 -7.60
CA ALA A 66 -12.13 -9.23 -8.16
C ALA A 66 -12.81 -9.23 -9.54
N ALA A 67 -12.51 -10.23 -10.38
CA ALA A 67 -13.17 -10.41 -11.68
C ALA A 67 -14.67 -10.68 -11.50
N LEU A 68 -15.03 -11.60 -10.61
CA LEU A 68 -16.41 -11.99 -10.32
C LEU A 68 -17.21 -10.82 -9.74
N VAL A 69 -16.66 -10.12 -8.74
CA VAL A 69 -17.34 -8.95 -8.15
C VAL A 69 -17.56 -7.86 -9.19
N SER A 70 -16.57 -7.62 -10.06
CA SER A 70 -16.70 -6.66 -11.15
C SER A 70 -17.72 -7.08 -12.22
N LEU A 71 -17.82 -8.38 -12.51
CA LEU A 71 -18.81 -8.93 -13.46
C LEU A 71 -20.24 -8.81 -12.91
N LEU A 72 -20.41 -8.99 -11.60
CA LEU A 72 -21.71 -8.93 -10.92
C LEU A 72 -22.13 -7.50 -10.55
N ALA A 73 -21.18 -6.55 -10.47
CA ALA A 73 -21.45 -5.17 -10.10
C ALA A 73 -22.57 -4.52 -10.96
N PRO A 74 -22.63 -4.74 -12.29
CA PRO A 74 -23.74 -4.31 -13.15
C PRO A 74 -25.13 -4.73 -12.73
N LEU A 75 -25.27 -5.93 -12.17
CA LEU A 75 -26.57 -6.44 -11.74
C LEU A 75 -27.08 -5.71 -10.49
N ALA A 76 -26.17 -5.07 -9.74
CA ALA A 76 -26.48 -4.30 -8.54
C ALA A 76 -26.71 -2.80 -8.83
N HIS A 77 -26.82 -2.39 -10.10
CA HIS A 77 -26.95 -0.99 -10.55
C HIS A 77 -28.32 -0.34 -10.26
N TRP A 78 -28.78 -0.41 -9.03
CA TRP A 78 -29.86 0.46 -8.54
C TRP A 78 -29.29 1.86 -8.22
N GLY A 79 -29.11 2.69 -9.26
CA GLY A 79 -29.02 4.16 -9.25
C GLY A 79 -27.86 4.86 -8.53
N GLY A 80 -27.35 4.32 -7.42
CA GLY A 80 -26.31 4.93 -6.59
C GLY A 80 -25.35 3.93 -5.95
N LEU A 81 -25.62 2.63 -6.05
CA LEU A 81 -24.78 1.60 -5.43
C LEU A 81 -23.34 1.59 -5.98
N VAL A 82 -23.15 1.97 -7.25
CA VAL A 82 -21.83 2.03 -7.93
C VAL A 82 -20.91 3.07 -7.28
N LEU A 83 -21.46 4.21 -6.88
CA LEU A 83 -20.72 5.28 -6.21
C LEU A 83 -20.18 4.83 -4.84
N ILE A 84 -20.83 3.85 -4.22
CA ILE A 84 -20.43 3.28 -2.93
C ILE A 84 -19.53 2.06 -3.11
N SER A 85 -19.83 1.19 -4.07
CA SER A 85 -19.11 -0.07 -4.28
C SER A 85 -17.67 0.15 -4.76
N VAL A 86 -17.42 1.15 -5.61
CA VAL A 86 -16.07 1.45 -6.13
C VAL A 86 -15.10 1.89 -5.02
N PRO A 87 -15.42 2.90 -4.18
CA PRO A 87 -14.59 3.22 -3.02
C PRO A 87 -14.45 2.06 -2.04
N LEU A 88 -15.51 1.29 -1.83
CA LEU A 88 -15.48 0.15 -0.92
C LEU A 88 -14.50 -0.92 -1.41
N LEU A 89 -14.51 -1.26 -2.70
CA LEU A 89 -13.55 -2.17 -3.31
C LEU A 89 -12.11 -1.69 -3.15
N ALA A 90 -11.85 -0.41 -3.41
CA ALA A 90 -10.52 0.16 -3.22
C ALA A 90 -10.07 0.10 -1.75
N VAL A 91 -10.96 0.36 -0.78
CA VAL A 91 -10.68 0.27 0.66
C VAL A 91 -10.42 -1.17 1.08
N VAL A 92 -11.24 -2.12 0.64
CA VAL A 92 -11.06 -3.55 0.92
C VAL A 92 -9.72 -4.02 0.35
N HIS A 93 -9.40 -3.67 -0.89
CA HIS A 93 -8.13 -3.99 -1.50
C HIS A 93 -6.95 -3.39 -0.73
N MET A 94 -7.06 -2.13 -0.28
CA MET A 94 -6.06 -1.50 0.60
C MET A 94 -5.86 -2.27 1.90
N LEU A 95 -6.95 -2.68 2.55
CA LEU A 95 -6.90 -3.43 3.81
C LEU A 95 -6.26 -4.79 3.62
N VAL A 96 -6.61 -5.50 2.55
CA VAL A 96 -6.01 -6.80 2.21
C VAL A 96 -4.51 -6.65 1.98
N LEU A 97 -4.06 -5.69 1.17
CA LEU A 97 -2.63 -5.45 0.95
C LEU A 97 -1.92 -5.09 2.26
N ARG A 98 -2.54 -4.28 3.12
CA ARG A 98 -1.93 -3.84 4.38
C ARG A 98 -1.86 -4.94 5.43
N LEU A 99 -2.93 -5.69 5.63
CA LEU A 99 -3.10 -6.63 6.74
C LEU A 99 -2.63 -8.04 6.38
N TYR A 100 -2.67 -8.40 5.09
CA TYR A 100 -2.26 -9.73 4.64
C TYR A 100 -0.87 -9.70 4.00
N LEU A 101 -0.68 -8.88 2.97
CA LEU A 101 0.55 -8.87 2.19
C LEU A 101 1.70 -8.19 2.97
N VAL A 102 1.50 -6.96 3.43
CA VAL A 102 2.60 -6.10 3.95
C VAL A 102 2.77 -6.20 5.49
N TYR A 103 1.92 -6.95 6.18
CA TYR A 103 1.86 -6.99 7.65
C TYR A 103 3.21 -7.32 8.32
N GLU A 104 3.92 -8.33 7.80
CA GLU A 104 5.14 -8.84 8.43
C GLU A 104 6.41 -8.11 7.96
N SER A 105 6.42 -7.61 6.73
CA SER A 105 7.58 -6.90 6.16
C SER A 105 7.69 -5.47 6.69
N ARG A 106 6.56 -4.81 6.95
CA ARG A 106 6.55 -3.38 7.30
C ARG A 106 7.26 -3.03 8.61
N PRO A 107 7.11 -3.76 9.73
CA PRO A 107 7.84 -3.46 10.96
C PRO A 107 9.36 -3.52 10.82
N LEU A 108 9.86 -4.36 9.89
CA LEU A 108 11.28 -4.59 9.65
C LEU A 108 11.95 -3.44 8.87
N MET A 109 11.17 -2.62 8.16
CA MET A 109 11.68 -1.44 7.45
C MET A 109 11.88 -0.26 8.39
N GLY A 110 12.87 0.60 8.11
CA GLY A 110 13.09 1.86 8.81
C GLY A 110 11.91 2.85 8.72
N ARG A 111 11.87 3.82 9.65
CA ARG A 111 10.74 4.77 9.80
C ARG A 111 10.41 5.54 8.51
N ARG A 112 11.44 6.01 7.77
CA ARG A 112 11.27 6.74 6.51
C ARG A 112 10.66 5.85 5.42
N ARG A 113 11.18 4.63 5.22
CA ARG A 113 10.61 3.67 4.25
C ARG A 113 9.19 3.24 4.59
N ARG A 114 8.87 3.04 5.87
CA ARG A 114 7.49 2.74 6.30
C ARG A 114 6.51 3.86 5.97
N PHE A 115 6.95 5.12 6.10
CA PHE A 115 6.14 6.28 5.72
C PHE A 115 5.94 6.31 4.21
N PHE A 116 7.03 6.16 3.47
CA PHE A 116 7.02 6.17 2.01
C PHE A 116 6.12 5.07 1.44
N HIS A 117 6.32 3.82 1.86
CA HIS A 117 5.52 2.68 1.45
C HIS A 117 4.02 2.86 1.79
N ARG A 118 3.70 3.44 2.96
CA ARG A 118 2.32 3.74 3.34
C ARG A 118 1.66 4.73 2.39
N TRP A 119 2.34 5.80 2.01
CA TRP A 119 1.76 6.83 1.14
C TRP A 119 1.75 6.42 -0.32
N LEU A 120 2.81 5.78 -0.79
CA LEU A 120 2.88 5.26 -2.15
C LEU A 120 1.72 4.29 -2.44
N THR A 121 1.50 3.30 -1.56
CA THR A 121 0.41 2.33 -1.73
C THR A 121 -0.97 2.99 -1.72
N ARG A 122 -1.20 3.96 -0.82
CA ARG A 122 -2.45 4.72 -0.77
C ARG A 122 -2.69 5.53 -2.02
N LEU A 123 -1.68 6.25 -2.50
CA LEU A 123 -1.79 7.09 -3.69
C LEU A 123 -1.92 6.24 -4.95
N ALA A 124 -1.22 5.10 -5.05
CA ALA A 124 -1.40 4.16 -6.15
C ALA A 124 -2.83 3.61 -6.20
N LEU A 125 -3.40 3.22 -5.06
CA LEU A 125 -4.81 2.80 -5.00
C LEU A 125 -5.79 3.93 -5.30
N LEU A 126 -5.48 5.16 -4.89
CA LEU A 126 -6.30 6.33 -5.21
C LEU A 126 -6.28 6.63 -6.72
N TRP A 127 -5.10 6.62 -7.33
CA TRP A 127 -4.91 7.04 -8.73
C TRP A 127 -5.18 5.95 -9.76
N ILE A 128 -4.93 4.69 -9.41
CA ILE A 128 -5.11 3.55 -10.32
C ILE A 128 -6.29 2.71 -9.88
N GLY A 129 -6.41 2.45 -8.58
CA GLY A 129 -7.48 1.62 -8.02
C GLY A 129 -8.86 2.25 -8.23
N LEU A 130 -9.06 3.50 -7.82
CA LEU A 130 -10.37 4.16 -7.94
C LEU A 130 -10.86 4.25 -9.41
N PRO A 131 -10.07 4.79 -10.36
CA PRO A 131 -10.50 4.84 -11.76
C PRO A 131 -10.59 3.45 -12.38
N GLY A 132 -9.67 2.56 -12.02
CA GLY A 132 -9.67 1.17 -12.48
C GLY A 132 -10.93 0.41 -12.09
N TYR A 133 -11.37 0.55 -10.83
CA TYR A 133 -12.62 -0.03 -10.37
C TYR A 133 -13.86 0.74 -10.88
N ALA A 134 -13.76 1.99 -11.31
CA ALA A 134 -14.89 2.69 -11.95
C ALA A 134 -15.32 2.00 -13.26
N PHE A 135 -14.42 1.31 -13.96
CA PHE A 135 -14.75 0.51 -15.15
C PHE A 135 -15.66 -0.69 -14.86
N THR A 136 -15.87 -1.05 -13.59
CA THR A 136 -16.82 -2.10 -13.20
C THR A 136 -18.28 -1.79 -13.53
N ALA A 137 -18.58 -0.54 -13.92
CA ALA A 137 -19.88 -0.18 -14.48
C ALA A 137 -20.16 -0.82 -15.86
N ILE A 138 -19.12 -1.32 -16.54
CA ILE A 138 -19.25 -1.99 -17.84
C ILE A 138 -19.12 -3.51 -17.59
N PRO A 139 -20.02 -4.39 -18.05
CA PRO A 139 -20.01 -5.80 -17.62
C PRO A 139 -18.73 -6.58 -17.95
N VAL A 140 -18.50 -6.89 -19.22
CA VAL A 140 -17.34 -7.71 -19.62
C VAL A 140 -16.03 -6.94 -19.43
N ALA A 141 -16.02 -5.65 -19.79
CA ALA A 141 -14.84 -4.81 -19.63
C ALA A 141 -14.49 -4.59 -18.15
N GLY A 142 -15.50 -4.51 -17.28
CA GLY A 142 -15.35 -4.35 -15.85
C GLY A 142 -14.71 -5.57 -15.19
N ALA A 143 -15.11 -6.78 -15.59
CA ALA A 143 -14.46 -8.01 -15.12
C ALA A 143 -12.96 -8.01 -15.41
N LEU A 144 -12.58 -7.68 -16.65
CA LEU A 144 -11.18 -7.57 -17.06
C LEU A 144 -10.44 -6.44 -16.35
N ALA A 145 -11.06 -5.26 -16.26
CA ALA A 145 -10.47 -4.09 -15.60
C ALA A 145 -10.25 -4.36 -14.11
N GLY A 146 -11.26 -4.85 -13.39
CA GLY A 146 -11.16 -5.17 -11.97
C GLY A 146 -10.12 -6.25 -11.67
N ALA A 147 -10.05 -7.30 -12.48
CA ALA A 147 -9.01 -8.33 -12.37
C ALA A 147 -7.62 -7.74 -12.59
N THR A 148 -7.46 -6.91 -13.63
CA THR A 148 -6.18 -6.28 -14.00
C THR A 148 -5.72 -5.29 -12.94
N VAL A 149 -6.61 -4.45 -12.43
CA VAL A 149 -6.32 -3.47 -11.37
C VAL A 149 -5.96 -4.18 -10.08
N PHE A 150 -6.72 -5.21 -9.71
CA PHE A 150 -6.42 -6.02 -8.54
C PHE A 150 -5.04 -6.66 -8.64
N ALA A 151 -4.79 -7.38 -9.74
CA ALA A 151 -3.55 -8.07 -10.02
C ALA A 151 -2.35 -7.12 -10.09
N GLY A 152 -2.47 -6.06 -10.90
CA GLY A 152 -1.41 -5.10 -11.17
C GLY A 152 -0.99 -4.33 -9.92
N LEU A 153 -1.94 -3.83 -9.13
CA LEU A 153 -1.63 -3.15 -7.88
C LEU A 153 -1.05 -4.11 -6.83
N THR A 154 -1.60 -5.32 -6.72
CA THR A 154 -1.07 -6.33 -5.79
C THR A 154 0.36 -6.71 -6.14
N ALA A 155 0.65 -6.94 -7.43
CA ALA A 155 1.98 -7.21 -7.93
C ALA A 155 2.92 -6.02 -7.71
N GLY A 156 2.47 -4.80 -8.03
CA GLY A 156 3.25 -3.58 -7.81
C GLY A 156 3.66 -3.40 -6.35
N VAL A 157 2.71 -3.59 -5.41
CA VAL A 157 3.01 -3.54 -3.97
C VAL A 157 3.95 -4.66 -3.54
N HIS A 158 3.76 -5.89 -4.05
CA HIS A 158 4.62 -7.02 -3.74
C HIS A 158 6.06 -6.80 -4.19
N TYR A 159 6.29 -6.50 -5.47
CA TYR A 159 7.63 -6.30 -6.02
C TYR A 159 8.31 -5.08 -5.41
N TYR A 160 7.58 -3.99 -5.20
CA TYR A 160 8.13 -2.82 -4.53
C TYR A 160 8.50 -3.12 -3.07
N THR A 161 7.73 -3.95 -2.37
CA THR A 161 8.06 -4.41 -1.00
C THR A 161 9.36 -5.20 -0.99
N LEU A 162 9.50 -6.19 -1.88
CA LEU A 162 10.72 -7.01 -1.96
C LEU A 162 11.95 -6.17 -2.30
N TRP A 163 11.83 -5.29 -3.30
CA TRP A 163 12.89 -4.38 -3.70
C TRP A 163 13.30 -3.44 -2.55
N SER A 164 12.32 -2.89 -1.82
CA SER A 164 12.56 -2.01 -0.67
C SER A 164 13.21 -2.76 0.50
N LEU A 165 12.83 -4.01 0.76
CA LEU A 165 13.46 -4.86 1.77
C LEU A 165 14.92 -5.17 1.40
N GLY A 166 15.20 -5.50 0.15
CA GLY A 166 16.58 -5.75 -0.33
C GLY A 166 17.46 -4.53 -0.12
N ARG A 167 17.01 -3.35 -0.55
CA ARG A 167 17.76 -2.11 -0.32
C ARG A 167 17.93 -1.75 1.14
N GLU A 168 16.92 -2.02 1.98
CA GLU A 168 17.01 -1.77 3.42
C GLU A 168 18.00 -2.74 4.10
N LYS A 169 18.05 -4.01 3.67
CA LYS A 169 19.06 -4.99 4.08
C LYS A 169 20.46 -4.47 3.73
N ASP A 170 20.65 -3.97 2.52
CA ASP A 170 21.92 -3.39 2.04
C ASP A 170 22.20 -1.98 2.61
N ARG A 171 21.36 -1.49 3.53
CA ARG A 171 21.46 -0.16 4.19
C ARG A 171 21.51 1.02 3.21
N GLN A 172 20.98 0.83 2.01
CA GLN A 172 20.97 1.88 1.01
C GLN A 172 19.89 2.92 1.34
N PRO A 173 20.13 4.21 1.07
CA PRO A 173 19.12 5.24 1.25
C PRO A 173 17.96 5.09 0.25
N LEU A 174 16.88 5.84 0.49
CA LEU A 174 15.82 6.05 -0.49
C LEU A 174 16.41 6.66 -1.76
N THR A 175 15.93 6.19 -2.89
CA THR A 175 16.36 6.67 -4.20
C THR A 175 15.68 8.00 -4.56
N GLY A 176 16.34 8.79 -5.40
CA GLY A 176 15.77 10.06 -5.87
C GLY A 176 14.45 9.87 -6.64
N TRP A 177 14.33 8.79 -7.42
CA TRP A 177 13.11 8.52 -8.20
C TRP A 177 11.92 8.17 -7.30
N GLU A 178 12.12 7.46 -6.18
CA GLU A 178 11.06 7.20 -5.20
C GLU A 178 10.49 8.53 -4.71
N MET A 179 11.38 9.43 -4.30
CA MET A 179 10.98 10.74 -3.80
C MET A 179 10.25 11.56 -4.86
N PHE A 180 10.77 11.60 -6.09
CA PHE A 180 10.12 12.25 -7.22
C PHE A 180 8.70 11.72 -7.46
N LEU A 181 8.55 10.40 -7.52
CA LEU A 181 7.26 9.75 -7.77
C LEU A 181 6.24 10.06 -6.67
N LEU A 182 6.65 10.04 -5.39
CA LEU A 182 5.76 10.40 -4.29
C LEU A 182 5.35 11.87 -4.34
N VAL A 183 6.30 12.77 -4.59
CA VAL A 183 6.02 14.22 -4.70
C VAL A 183 5.04 14.49 -5.84
N THR A 184 5.26 13.91 -7.01
CA THR A 184 4.38 14.05 -8.17
C THR A 184 2.97 13.55 -7.86
N LEU A 185 2.82 12.39 -7.22
CA LEU A 185 1.51 11.87 -6.81
C LEU A 185 0.82 12.78 -5.79
N VAL A 186 1.55 13.32 -4.81
CA VAL A 186 0.99 14.24 -3.81
C VAL A 186 0.52 15.53 -4.46
N LEU A 187 1.37 16.17 -5.28
CA LEU A 187 1.03 17.40 -6.00
C LEU A 187 -0.15 17.21 -6.94
N GLY A 188 -0.17 16.11 -7.70
CA GLY A 188 -1.30 15.74 -8.54
C GLY A 188 -2.58 15.58 -7.73
N THR A 189 -2.52 14.93 -6.56
CA THR A 189 -3.69 14.74 -5.69
C THR A 189 -4.22 16.07 -5.18
N VAL A 190 -3.35 16.97 -4.74
CA VAL A 190 -3.73 18.31 -4.29
C VAL A 190 -4.37 19.10 -5.44
N ALA A 191 -3.81 19.04 -6.65
CA ALA A 191 -4.35 19.72 -7.82
C ALA A 191 -5.75 19.21 -8.19
N VAL A 192 -5.98 17.89 -8.19
CA VAL A 192 -7.30 17.30 -8.44
C VAL A 192 -8.32 17.71 -7.39
N LEU A 193 -7.95 17.68 -6.10
CA LEU A 193 -8.83 18.10 -5.02
C LEU A 193 -9.20 19.58 -5.14
N ALA A 194 -8.24 20.44 -5.48
CA ALA A 194 -8.49 21.86 -5.72
C ALA A 194 -9.43 22.08 -6.90
N ALA A 195 -9.22 21.36 -8.02
CA ALA A 195 -10.09 21.43 -9.20
C ALA A 195 -11.52 20.99 -8.87
N LEU A 196 -11.69 19.89 -8.12
CA LEU A 196 -13.00 19.41 -7.67
C LEU A 196 -13.70 20.42 -6.76
N ALA A 197 -12.97 21.07 -5.85
CA ALA A 197 -13.52 22.10 -4.98
C ALA A 197 -14.03 23.31 -5.78
N VAL A 198 -13.22 23.81 -6.73
CA VAL A 198 -13.62 24.91 -7.62
C VAL A 198 -14.85 24.55 -8.46
N LEU A 199 -14.88 23.34 -9.02
CA LEU A 199 -16.01 22.87 -9.82
C LEU A 199 -17.29 22.76 -8.97
N THR A 200 -17.19 22.27 -7.74
CA THR A 200 -18.33 22.18 -6.81
C THR A 200 -18.87 23.57 -6.48
N LEU A 201 -18.00 24.54 -6.22
CA LEU A 201 -18.39 25.94 -5.97
C LEU A 201 -19.07 26.57 -7.20
N ALA A 202 -18.54 26.33 -8.40
CA ALA A 202 -19.13 26.82 -9.64
C ALA A 202 -20.52 26.21 -9.90
N VAL A 203 -20.70 24.92 -9.65
CA VAL A 203 -22.01 24.25 -9.75
C VAL A 203 -23.00 24.81 -8.72
N GLY A 204 -22.57 24.97 -7.46
CA GLY A 204 -23.43 25.59 -6.43
C GLY A 204 -23.84 27.02 -6.79
N PHE A 205 -22.91 27.81 -7.31
CA PHE A 205 -23.19 29.17 -7.77
C PHE A 205 -24.18 29.19 -8.95
N THR A 206 -24.00 28.32 -9.95
CA THR A 206 -24.91 28.26 -11.10
C THR A 206 -26.31 27.80 -10.71
N LEU A 207 -26.44 26.81 -9.81
CA LEU A 207 -27.74 26.37 -9.29
C LEU A 207 -28.47 27.47 -8.52
N THR A 208 -27.78 28.24 -7.68
CA THR A 208 -28.40 29.35 -6.94
C THR A 208 -28.89 30.46 -7.88
N LYS A 209 -28.15 30.75 -8.95
CA LYS A 209 -28.59 31.71 -10.00
C LYS A 209 -29.80 31.21 -10.77
N LEU A 210 -29.82 29.92 -11.14
CA LEU A 210 -30.96 29.31 -11.83
C LEU A 210 -32.23 29.34 -10.97
N TYR A 211 -32.11 28.99 -9.69
CA TYR A 211 -33.22 29.06 -8.74
C TYR A 211 -33.78 30.47 -8.59
N ALA A 212 -32.90 31.47 -8.47
CA ALA A 212 -33.31 32.87 -8.36
C ALA A 212 -34.01 33.40 -9.63
N TRP A 213 -33.69 32.84 -10.81
CA TRP A 213 -34.37 33.18 -12.06
C TRP A 213 -35.76 32.52 -12.16
N LEU A 214 -35.87 31.23 -11.78
CA LEU A 214 -37.15 30.49 -11.78
C LEU A 214 -38.17 31.00 -10.75
N ALA A 215 -37.70 31.65 -9.68
CA ALA A 215 -38.56 32.21 -8.63
C ALA A 215 -39.12 33.61 -8.93
N ARG A 216 -38.79 34.19 -10.10
CA ARG A 216 -39.35 35.45 -10.60
C ARG A 216 -40.43 35.18 -11.64
#